data_AF-A0AAN8VC09-F1
#
_entry.id   AF-A0AAN8VC09-F1
#
_cell.length_a   1.000
_cell.length_b   1.000
_cell.length_c   1.000
_cell.angle_alpha   90.00
_cell.angle_beta   90.00
_cell.angle_gamma   90.00
#
_symmetry.space_group_name_H-M   'P 1'
#
loop_
_entity.id
_entity.type
_entity.pdbx_description
1 polymer ?
#
loop_
_entity_poly.entity_id
_entity_poly.type
_entity_poly.pdbx_seq_one_letter_code
_entity_poly.pdbx_strand_id
1 'polypeptide(L)'
;MNRLKSLWLLDVEKIPKYELTVEGGKSLVKEYSRILMRRHRARQAAESNLLRMKKEAIEALPEGLKEAALVPNLKPFPVNRFMATLMPPIEGYIEKIKEATQKSGTKEKLR
;
A
#
# COMPACT_ATOMS: atom_id res chain seq x y z
N MET A 1 30.07 -7.12 19.09
CA MET A 1 29.76 -6.30 20.28
C MET A 1 28.91 -5.10 19.83
N ASN A 2 27.64 -5.04 20.22
CA ASN A 2 26.65 -4.06 19.69
C ASN A 2 26.99 -2.60 20.02
N ARG A 3 27.21 -1.75 19.01
CA ARG A 3 27.52 -0.30 19.13
C ARG A 3 26.43 0.52 19.82
N LEU A 4 25.21 -0.02 19.96
CA LEU A 4 24.09 0.66 20.64
C LEU A 4 24.23 0.66 22.17
N LYS A 5 25.02 -0.25 22.76
CA LYS A 5 25.21 -0.28 24.23
C LYS A 5 26.17 0.79 24.74
N SER A 6 27.06 1.30 23.90
CA SER A 6 28.04 2.33 24.28
C SER A 6 27.50 3.76 24.20
N LEU A 7 26.41 3.96 23.47
CA LEU A 7 25.65 5.20 23.45
C LEU A 7 24.53 5.03 24.48
N TRP A 8 24.59 5.75 25.60
CA TRP A 8 23.67 5.76 26.76
C TRP A 8 22.16 6.03 26.45
N LEU A 9 21.67 5.70 25.26
CA LEU A 9 20.34 6.05 24.79
C LEU A 9 19.25 5.08 25.28
N LEU A 10 19.62 3.91 25.80
CA LEU A 10 18.67 2.87 26.21
C LEU A 10 19.15 2.18 27.49
N ASP A 11 18.48 2.49 28.60
CA ASP A 11 18.58 1.73 29.86
C ASP A 11 18.00 0.33 29.64
N VAL A 12 18.88 -0.66 29.45
CA VAL A 12 18.49 -2.06 29.22
C VAL A 12 17.64 -2.63 30.36
N GLU A 13 17.81 -2.11 31.57
CA GLU A 13 17.05 -2.52 32.77
C GLU A 13 15.60 -2.01 32.79
N LYS A 14 15.30 -0.91 32.08
CA LYS A 14 13.94 -0.33 32.01
C LYS A 14 13.11 -0.87 30.86
N ILE A 15 13.66 -1.78 30.04
CA ILE A 15 12.91 -2.38 28.94
C ILE A 15 11.88 -3.33 29.56
N PRO A 16 10.56 -3.04 29.45
CA PRO A 16 9.54 -3.93 29.98
C PRO A 16 9.63 -5.27 29.25
N LYS A 17 9.99 -6.32 29.98
CA LYS A 17 9.94 -7.70 29.49
C LYS A 17 8.51 -8.20 29.66
N TYR A 18 7.79 -8.28 28.56
CA TYR A 18 6.47 -8.91 28.55
C TYR A 18 6.66 -10.42 28.37
N GLU A 19 6.38 -11.19 29.41
CA GLU A 19 6.30 -12.64 29.30
C GLU A 19 4.99 -13.00 28.58
N LEU A 20 5.08 -13.29 27.29
CA LEU A 20 3.94 -13.80 26.55
C LEU A 20 3.71 -15.25 26.99
N THR A 21 2.72 -15.47 27.85
CA THR A 21 2.29 -16.82 28.21
C THR A 21 1.77 -17.54 26.96
N VAL A 22 1.99 -18.86 26.87
CA VAL A 22 1.57 -19.67 25.71
C VAL A 22 0.06 -19.53 25.44
N GLU A 23 -0.74 -19.36 26.49
CA GLU A 23 -2.19 -19.17 26.42
C GLU A 23 -2.58 -17.79 25.85
N GLY A 24 -1.85 -16.74 26.23
CA GLY A 24 -2.00 -15.40 25.68
C GLY A 24 -1.69 -15.37 24.18
N GLY A 25 -0.61 -16.04 23.76
CA GLY A 25 -0.25 -16.19 22.34
C GLY A 25 -1.33 -16.90 21.53
N LYS A 26 -1.86 -18.03 22.03
CA LYS A 26 -2.95 -18.79 21.37
C LYS A 26 -4.22 -17.95 21.20
N SER A 27 -4.57 -17.16 22.22
CA SER A 27 -5.75 -16.30 22.21
C SER A 27 -5.62 -15.16 21.19
N LEU A 28 -4.45 -14.51 21.14
CA LEU A 28 -4.16 -13.45 20.17
C LEU A 28 -4.25 -13.92 18.71
N VAL A 29 -3.72 -15.11 18.41
CA VAL A 29 -3.78 -15.68 17.05
C VAL A 29 -5.23 -15.97 16.64
N LYS A 30 -6.05 -16.48 17.56
CA LYS A 30 -7.47 -16.76 17.29
C LYS A 30 -8.26 -15.48 16.98
N GLU A 31 -8.04 -14.42 17.76
CA GLU A 31 -8.69 -13.12 17.50
C GLU A 31 -8.20 -12.46 16.21
N TYR A 32 -6.88 -12.50 15.94
CA TYR A 32 -6.34 -12.02 14.68
C TYR A 32 -6.97 -12.75 13.47
N SER A 33 -7.05 -14.08 13.52
CA SER A 33 -7.66 -14.89 12.48
C SER A 33 -9.14 -14.53 12.27
N ARG A 34 -9.88 -14.30 13.36
CA ARG A 34 -11.28 -13.87 13.32
C ARG A 34 -11.45 -12.50 12.66
N ILE A 35 -10.60 -11.52 13.00
CA ILE A 35 -10.60 -10.19 12.39
C ILE A 35 -10.29 -10.28 10.90
N LEU A 36 -9.30 -11.08 10.53
CA LEU A 36 -8.91 -11.29 9.13
C LEU A 36 -10.06 -11.87 8.30
N MET A 37 -10.77 -12.87 8.83
CA MET A 37 -11.94 -13.45 8.17
C MET A 37 -13.11 -12.46 8.06
N ARG A 38 -13.31 -11.61 9.07
CA ARG A 38 -14.31 -10.54 8.99
C ARG A 38 -13.97 -9.54 7.88
N ARG A 39 -12.72 -9.08 7.80
CA ARG A 39 -12.24 -8.18 6.75
C ARG A 39 -12.37 -8.81 5.35
N HIS A 40 -12.04 -10.09 5.21
CA HIS A 40 -12.18 -10.81 3.96
C HIS A 40 -13.64 -10.85 3.49
N ARG A 41 -14.58 -11.22 4.37
CA ARG A 41 -16.01 -11.24 4.03
C ARG A 41 -16.55 -9.85 3.67
N ALA A 42 -16.13 -8.81 4.40
CA ALA A 42 -16.52 -7.44 4.08
C ALA A 42 -16.04 -7.01 2.69
N ARG A 43 -14.79 -7.37 2.33
CA ARG A 43 -14.24 -7.13 0.99
C ARG A 43 -15.02 -7.89 -0.09
N GLN A 44 -15.28 -9.18 0.12
CA GLN A 44 -16.06 -10.00 -0.82
C GLN A 44 -17.46 -9.43 -1.07
N ALA A 45 -18.14 -8.98 -0.01
CA ALA A 45 -19.45 -8.36 -0.13
C ALA A 45 -19.39 -7.05 -0.93
N ALA A 46 -18.38 -6.21 -0.68
CA ALA A 46 -18.18 -4.97 -1.41
C ALA A 46 -17.87 -5.22 -2.90
N GLU A 47 -16.98 -6.16 -3.22
CA GLU A 47 -16.63 -6.53 -4.60
C GLU A 47 -17.83 -7.13 -5.34
N SER A 48 -18.60 -8.01 -4.69
CA SER A 48 -19.83 -8.60 -5.27
C SER A 48 -20.89 -7.55 -5.57
N ASN A 49 -21.10 -6.61 -4.64
CA ASN A 49 -22.03 -5.50 -4.84
C ASN A 49 -21.59 -4.57 -5.97
N LEU A 50 -20.30 -4.24 -6.03
CA LEU A 50 -19.73 -3.44 -7.10
C LEU A 50 -19.91 -4.11 -8.48
N LEU A 51 -19.71 -5.43 -8.55
CA LEU A 51 -19.93 -6.19 -9.78
C LEU A 51 -21.41 -6.17 -10.20
N ARG A 52 -22.34 -6.32 -9.26
CA ARG A 52 -23.78 -6.25 -9.53
C ARG A 52 -24.17 -4.86 -10.06
N MET A 53 -23.79 -3.80 -9.36
CA MET A 53 -24.05 -2.42 -9.77
C MET A 53 -23.42 -2.09 -11.12
N LYS A 54 -22.22 -2.61 -11.41
CA LYS A 54 -21.58 -2.45 -12.73
C LYS A 54 -22.43 -3.06 -13.85
N LYS A 55 -23.01 -4.24 -13.65
CA LYS A 55 -23.86 -4.89 -14.66
C LYS A 55 -25.15 -4.10 -14.88
N GLU A 56 -25.82 -3.71 -13.81
CA GLU A 56 -27.02 -2.87 -13.85
C GLU A 56 -26.75 -1.53 -14.58
N ALA A 57 -25.59 -0.91 -14.32
CA ALA A 57 -25.18 0.31 -15.00
C ALA A 57 -24.93 0.12 -16.50
N ILE A 58 -24.36 -1.02 -16.93
CA ILE A 58 -24.17 -1.33 -18.36
C ILE A 58 -25.52 -1.56 -19.05
N GLU A 59 -26.46 -2.22 -18.36
CA GLU A 59 -27.81 -2.46 -18.90
C GLU A 59 -28.61 -1.17 -19.09
N ALA A 60 -28.41 -0.19 -18.22
CA ALA A 60 -29.05 1.13 -18.31
C ALA A 60 -28.48 2.03 -19.44
N LEU A 61 -27.42 1.63 -20.13
CA LEU A 61 -26.84 2.41 -21.23
C LEU A 61 -27.65 2.26 -22.53
N PRO A 62 -27.63 3.28 -23.41
CA PRO A 62 -28.21 3.17 -24.76
C PRO A 62 -27.43 2.17 -25.62
N GLU A 63 -28.10 1.59 -26.62
CA GLU A 63 -27.65 0.41 -27.39
C GLU A 63 -26.24 0.55 -27.98
N GLY A 64 -25.87 1.72 -28.53
CA GLY A 64 -24.52 1.93 -29.09
C GLY A 64 -23.39 2.05 -28.05
N LEU A 65 -23.68 2.52 -26.83
CA LEU A 65 -22.68 2.61 -25.76
C LEU A 65 -22.54 1.30 -25.00
N LYS A 66 -23.60 0.49 -24.96
CA LYS A 66 -23.61 -0.82 -24.33
C LYS A 66 -22.62 -1.77 -24.99
N GLU A 67 -22.59 -1.79 -26.32
CA GLU A 67 -21.63 -2.60 -27.10
C GLU A 67 -20.17 -2.21 -26.80
N ALA A 68 -19.87 -0.90 -26.77
CA ALA A 68 -18.54 -0.41 -26.46
C ALA A 68 -18.11 -0.72 -25.00
N ALA A 69 -19.04 -0.69 -24.06
CA ALA A 69 -18.78 -0.94 -22.64
C ALA A 69 -18.52 -2.43 -22.32
N LEU A 70 -18.98 -3.36 -23.16
CA LEU A 70 -18.76 -4.79 -22.99
C LEU A 70 -17.33 -5.23 -23.33
N VAL A 71 -16.62 -4.45 -24.14
CA VAL A 71 -15.24 -4.76 -24.54
C VAL A 71 -14.29 -4.52 -23.35
N PRO A 72 -13.51 -5.54 -22.92
CA PRO A 72 -12.53 -5.37 -21.86
C PRO A 72 -11.44 -4.37 -22.23
N ASN A 73 -11.18 -3.39 -21.36
CA ASN A 73 -10.09 -2.44 -21.57
C ASN A 73 -8.73 -3.09 -21.24
N LEU A 74 -7.88 -3.24 -22.26
CA LEU A 74 -6.54 -3.83 -22.15
C LEU A 74 -5.43 -2.80 -21.85
N LYS A 75 -5.78 -1.53 -21.64
CA LYS A 75 -4.80 -0.48 -21.33
C LYS A 75 -4.09 -0.80 -20.01
N PRO A 76 -2.74 -0.73 -19.95
CA PRO A 76 -2.01 -0.97 -18.73
C PRO A 76 -2.36 0.08 -17.67
N PHE A 77 -2.18 -0.28 -16.40
CA PHE A 77 -2.37 0.66 -15.31
C PHE A 77 -1.34 1.81 -15.37
N PRO A 78 -1.71 3.04 -14.95
CA PRO A 78 -0.79 4.17 -14.92
C PRO A 78 0.43 3.88 -14.04
N VAL A 79 1.61 4.23 -14.54
CA VAL A 79 2.91 4.03 -13.86
C VAL A 79 3.02 4.87 -12.57
N ASN A 80 2.29 5.99 -12.47
CA ASN A 80 2.34 6.92 -11.34
C ASN A 80 1.49 6.51 -10.12
N ARG A 81 1.07 5.25 -10.00
CA ARG A 81 0.42 4.76 -8.78
C ARG A 81 1.46 4.43 -7.72
N PHE A 82 1.88 5.45 -6.98
CA PHE A 82 2.76 5.25 -5.85
C PHE A 82 2.03 4.50 -4.72
N MET A 83 2.74 3.55 -4.09
CA MET A 83 2.26 2.96 -2.85
C MET A 83 2.24 4.03 -1.76
N ALA A 84 1.21 4.00 -0.91
CA ALA A 84 1.16 4.88 0.25
C ALA A 84 2.39 4.62 1.14
N THR A 85 3.19 5.66 1.36
CA THR A 85 4.32 5.65 2.28
C THR A 85 3.86 6.00 3.69
N LEU A 86 4.59 5.54 4.72
CA LEU A 86 4.26 5.85 6.12
C LEU A 86 4.28 7.35 6.42
N MET A 87 5.17 8.08 5.74
CA MET A 87 5.25 9.54 5.77
C MET A 87 4.97 10.06 4.36
N PRO A 88 4.07 11.03 4.19
CA PRO A 88 3.84 11.62 2.88
C PRO A 88 5.14 12.28 2.37
N PRO A 89 5.43 12.20 1.07
CA PRO A 89 6.63 12.83 0.51
C PRO A 89 6.54 14.35 0.60
N ILE A 90 7.69 15.00 0.75
CA ILE A 90 7.78 16.47 0.69
C ILE A 90 7.47 16.90 -0.74
N GLU A 91 6.54 17.84 -0.89
CA GLU A 91 6.12 18.38 -2.19
C GLU A 91 7.31 18.94 -2.99
N GLY A 92 7.36 18.63 -4.28
CA GLY A 92 8.43 19.10 -5.18
C GLY A 92 9.82 18.50 -4.95
N TYR A 93 10.02 17.62 -3.95
CA TYR A 93 11.34 17.04 -3.68
C TYR A 93 11.85 16.17 -4.83
N ILE A 94 10.98 15.35 -5.41
CA ILE A 94 11.32 14.50 -6.58
C ILE A 94 11.67 15.36 -7.80
N GLU A 95 10.99 16.48 -7.99
CA GLU A 95 11.25 17.41 -9.10
C GLU A 95 12.63 18.07 -8.95
N LYS A 96 12.96 18.53 -7.74
CA LYS A 96 14.29 19.10 -7.42
C LYS A 96 15.41 18.09 -7.66
N ILE A 97 15.23 16.82 -7.29
CA ILE A 97 16.21 15.77 -7.56
C ILE A 97 16.37 15.57 -9.07
N LYS A 98 15.27 15.45 -9.82
CA LYS A 98 15.33 15.29 -11.28
C LYS A 98 16.07 16.45 -11.95
N GLU A 99 15.78 17.67 -11.53
CA GLU A 99 16.45 18.88 -12.05
C GLU A 99 17.95 18.88 -11.75
N ALA A 100 18.35 18.52 -10.52
CA ALA A 100 19.75 18.40 -10.13
C ALA A 100 20.48 17.31 -10.92
N THR A 101 19.86 16.15 -11.12
CA THR A 101 20.44 15.05 -11.92
C THR A 101 20.64 15.46 -13.38
N GLN A 102 19.66 16.13 -14.00
CA GLN A 102 19.78 16.63 -15.38
C GLN A 102 20.91 17.67 -15.52
N LYS A 103 21.06 18.56 -14.52
CA LYS A 103 22.16 19.54 -14.47
C LYS A 103 23.53 18.89 -14.26
N SER A 104 23.60 17.72 -13.62
CA SER A 104 24.86 16.99 -13.41
C SER A 104 25.27 16.11 -14.60
N GLY A 105 24.32 15.46 -15.28
CA GLY A 105 24.59 14.54 -16.40
C GLY A 105 25.09 15.20 -17.68
N THR A 106 24.97 16.53 -17.79
CA THR A 106 25.52 17.31 -18.91
C THR A 106 27.02 17.60 -18.78
N LYS A 107 27.63 17.38 -17.61
CA LYS A 107 29.05 17.74 -17.36
C LYS A 107 30.07 16.61 -17.60
N GLU A 108 29.66 15.38 -17.89
CA GLU A 108 30.58 14.22 -17.96
C GLU A 108 30.89 13.68 -19.37
N LYS A 109 30.40 14.29 -20.46
CA LYS A 109 30.82 13.95 -21.84
C LYS A 109 31.81 14.94 -22.47
N LEU A 110 32.78 15.38 -21.68
CA LEU A 110 34.01 16.02 -22.16
C LEU A 110 35.19 15.11 -21.80
N ARG A 111 35.36 14.05 -22.59
CA ARG A 111 36.59 13.26 -22.68
C ARG A 111 36.67 12.65 -24.06
#